data_AF-A0A954GUA3-F1
#
_entry.id   AF-A0A954GUA3-F1
#
_cell.length_a   1.000
_cell.length_b   1.000
_cell.length_c   1.000
_cell.angle_alpha   90.00
_cell.angle_beta   90.00
_cell.angle_gamma   90.00
#
_symmetry.space_group_name_H-M   'P 1'
#
loop_
_entity.id
_entity.type
_entity.pdbx_description
1 polymer ?
#
loop_
_entity_poly.entity_id
_entity_poly.type
_entity_poly.pdbx_seq_one_letter_code
_entity_poly.pdbx_strand_id
1 'polypeptide(L)' 'VSRNAADDIDLASVERAHIISILRKTKGNKAKAARLLGIHRRKLYRLLERFSIDPNFDESSLADE' A
#
# COMPACT_ATOMS: atom_id res chain seq x y z
N VAL A 1 -21.72 -22.38 -10.47
CA VAL A 1 -21.04 -22.24 -9.16
C VAL A 1 -20.61 -20.79 -9.04
N SER A 2 -21.26 -20.02 -8.16
CA SER A 2 -20.96 -18.60 -7.96
C SER A 2 -19.64 -18.50 -7.18
N ARG A 3 -18.57 -17.99 -7.80
CA ARG A 3 -17.35 -17.67 -7.06
C ARG A 3 -17.62 -16.42 -6.24
N ASN A 4 -17.61 -16.60 -4.93
CA ASN A 4 -17.67 -15.51 -3.97
C ASN A 4 -16.30 -14.81 -4.02
N ALA A 5 -16.24 -13.59 -4.57
CA ALA A 5 -15.00 -12.82 -4.70
C ALA A 5 -14.36 -12.44 -3.34
N ALA A 6 -15.05 -12.72 -2.23
CA ALA A 6 -14.60 -12.45 -0.87
C ALA A 6 -13.68 -13.55 -0.29
N ASP A 7 -13.66 -14.75 -0.86
CA ASP A 7 -12.99 -15.91 -0.24
C ASP A 7 -11.49 -16.05 -0.61
N ASP A 8 -10.96 -15.24 -1.53
CA ASP A 8 -9.55 -15.27 -1.97
C ASP A 8 -8.83 -13.93 -1.74
N ILE A 9 -9.10 -13.24 -0.63
CA ILE A 9 -8.23 -12.11 -0.23
C ILE A 9 -6.91 -12.71 0.26
N ASP A 10 -5.93 -12.78 -0.64
CA ASP A 10 -4.59 -13.23 -0.29
C ASP A 10 -3.90 -12.25 0.67
N LEU A 11 -2.97 -12.79 1.48
CA LEU A 11 -2.25 -11.98 2.48
C LEU A 11 -1.49 -10.81 1.83
N ALA A 12 -1.08 -10.96 0.56
CA ALA A 12 -0.41 -9.93 -0.20
C ALA A 12 -1.34 -8.74 -0.52
N SER A 13 -2.61 -8.98 -0.85
CA SER A 13 -3.61 -7.93 -1.09
C SER A 13 -3.93 -7.16 0.18
N VAL A 14 -4.07 -7.84 1.32
CA VAL A 14 -4.26 -7.19 2.63
C VAL A 14 -3.05 -6.33 2.98
N GLU A 15 -1.84 -6.87 2.83
CA GLU A 15 -0.59 -6.15 3.09
C GLU A 15 -0.48 -4.91 2.19
N ARG A 16 -0.74 -5.05 0.89
CA ARG A 16 -0.73 -3.94 -0.08
C ARG A 16 -1.73 -2.85 0.31
N ALA A 17 -2.98 -3.21 0.58
CA ALA A 17 -4.02 -2.26 0.97
C ALA A 17 -3.65 -1.51 2.27
N HIS A 18 -3.07 -2.22 3.24
CA HIS A 18 -2.63 -1.63 4.49
C HIS A 18 -1.49 -0.62 4.30
N ILE A 19 -0.48 -0.96 3.49
CA ILE A 19 0.63 -0.06 3.16
C ILE A 19 0.12 1.22 2.49
N ILE A 20 -0.76 1.10 1.50
CA ILE A 20 -1.36 2.25 0.80
C ILE A 20 -2.13 3.13 1.77
N SER A 21 -2.97 2.55 2.64
CA SER A 21 -3.73 3.29 3.64
C SER A 21 -2.82 4.11 4.57
N ILE A 22 -1.73 3.51 5.05
CA ILE A 22 -0.77 4.20 5.91
C ILE A 22 -0.03 5.30 5.15
N LEU A 23 0.41 5.06 3.92
CA LEU A 23 1.07 6.08 3.10
C LEU A 23 0.17 7.29 2.84
N ARG A 24 -1.12 7.07 2.57
CA ARG A 24 -2.11 8.15 2.43
C ARG A 24 -2.23 8.96 3.73
N LYS A 25 -2.38 8.28 4.87
CA LYS A 25 -2.45 8.93 6.20
C LYS A 25 -1.20 9.73 6.54
N THR A 26 -0.04 9.30 6.06
CA THR A 26 1.24 10.00 6.30
C THR A 26 1.65 10.94 5.17
N LYS A 27 0.80 11.16 4.16
CA LYS A 27 1.08 11.97 2.97
C LYS A 27 2.41 11.60 2.31
N GLY A 28 2.63 10.30 2.10
CA GLY A 28 3.83 9.76 1.48
C GLY A 28 5.10 9.77 2.35
N ASN A 29 4.99 10.17 3.62
CA ASN A 29 6.13 10.13 4.54
C ASN A 29 6.48 8.69 4.90
N LYS A 30 7.45 8.15 4.18
CA LYS A 30 7.96 6.78 4.30
C LYS A 30 8.53 6.45 5.70
N ALA A 31 9.15 7.42 6.38
CA ALA A 31 9.69 7.21 7.72
C ALA A 31 8.58 7.06 8.77
N LYS A 32 7.56 7.93 8.71
CA LYS A 32 6.36 7.82 9.56
C LYS A 32 5.55 6.57 9.23
N ALA A 33 5.40 6.25 7.95
CA ALA A 33 4.68 5.05 7.50
C ALA A 33 5.32 3.77 8.04
N ALA A 34 6.64 3.63 7.93
CA ALA A 34 7.36 2.48 8.46
C ALA A 34 7.17 2.31 9.98
N ARG A 35 7.19 3.42 10.74
CA ARG A 35 6.93 3.42 12.19
C ARG A 35 5.50 2.97 12.51
N LEU A 36 4.50 3.46 11.78
CA LEU A 36 3.10 3.07 11.98
C LEU A 36 2.82 1.61 11.58
N LEU A 37 3.51 1.12 10.55
CA LEU A 37 3.45 -0.28 10.12
C LEU A 37 4.23 -1.23 11.05
N GLY A 38 4.99 -0.70 12.02
CA GLY A 38 5.82 -1.52 12.91
C GLY A 38 6.97 -2.25 12.20
N ILE A 39 7.46 -1.73 11.07
CA ILE A 39 8.52 -2.35 10.28
C ILE A 39 9.72 -1.43 10.10
N HIS A 40 10.88 -2.03 9.80
CA HIS A 40 12.04 -1.26 9.37
C HIS A 40 11.79 -0.57 8.02
N ARG A 41 12.35 0.63 7.85
CA ARG A 41 12.27 1.39 6.60
C ARG A 41 12.72 0.57 5.38
N ARG A 42 13.81 -0.21 5.50
CA ARG A 42 14.30 -1.08 4.42
C ARG A 42 13.26 -2.11 3.96
N LYS A 43 12.47 -2.66 4.88
CA LYS A 43 11.36 -3.58 4.54
C LYS A 43 10.28 -2.83 3.78
N LEU A 44 9.90 -1.62 4.23
CA LEU A 44 8.94 -0.78 3.51
C LEU A 44 9.37 -0.56 2.06
N TYR A 45 10.60 -0.12 1.80
CA TYR A 45 11.09 0.10 0.42
C TYR A 45 10.94 -1.15 -0.47
N ARG A 46 11.33 -2.34 0.02
CA ARG A 46 11.16 -3.59 -0.73
C ARG A 46 9.71 -3.93 -1.03
N LEU A 47 8.79 -3.60 -0.12
CA LEU A 47 7.36 -3.80 -0.34
C LEU A 47 6.80 -2.80 -1.35
N LEU A 48 7.27 -1.55 -1.35
CA LEU A 48 6.88 -0.56 -2.37
C LEU A 48 7.33 -1.00 -3.77
N GLU A 49 8.56 -1.50 -3.90
CA GLU A 49 9.06 -2.07 -5.14
C GLU A 49 8.26 -3.30 -5.58
N ARG A 50 8.04 -4.26 -4.65
CA ARG A 50 7.31 -5.50 -4.92
C ARG A 50 5.87 -5.26 -5.40
N PHE A 51 5.20 -4.26 -4.83
CA PHE A 51 3.80 -3.95 -5.15
C PHE A 51 3.64 -2.78 -6.12
N SER A 52 4.74 -2.26 -6.66
CA SER A 52 4.78 -1.09 -7.55
C SER A 52 3.96 0.09 -7.01
N ILE A 53 4.11 0.38 -5.71
CA ILE A 53 3.40 1.47 -5.03
C ILE A 53 4.26 2.73 -5.12
N ASP A 54 3.74 3.79 -5.74
CA ASP A 54 4.33 5.11 -5.60
C ASP A 54 3.93 5.71 -4.25
N PRO A 55 4.89 5.96 -3.33
CA PRO A 55 4.59 6.60 -2.06
C PRO A 55 4.12 8.06 -2.18
N ASN A 56 4.32 8.72 -3.32
CA ASN A 56 3.93 10.10 -3.57
C ASN A 56 2.66 10.19 -4.44
N PHE A 57 1.95 9.08 -4.63
CA PHE A 57 0.78 9.03 -5.48
C PHE A 57 -0.29 10.04 -5.04
N ASP A 58 -0.49 11.06 -5.87
CA ASP A 58 -1.60 11.99 -5.74
C ASP A 58 -2.79 11.42 -6.53
N GLU A 59 -3.93 11.20 -5.87
CA GLU A 59 -5.13 10.72 -6.55
C GLU A 59 -5.64 11.72 -7.59
N SER A 60 -5.25 12.99 -7.49
CA SER A 60 -5.56 14.03 -8.48
C SER A 60 -5.01 13.74 -9.87
N SER A 61 -3.94 12.95 -10.02
CA SER A 61 -3.31 12.70 -11.34
C SER A 61 -3.86 11.47 -12.08
N LEU A 62 -4.85 10.76 -11.52
CA LEU A 62 -5.56 9.67 -12.20
C LEU A 62 -6.87 10.10 -12.87
N ALA A 63 -7.36 11.30 -12.58
CA ALA A 63 -8.66 11.77 -13.08
C ALA A 63 -8.59 12.39 -14.49
N ASP A 64 -7.39 12.46 -15.08
CA ASP A 64 -7.10 13.13 -16.35
C ASP A 64 -6.98 12.17 -17.57
N GLU A 65 -7.43 10.91 -17.46
CA GLU A 65 -7.40 9.93 -18.57
C GLU A 65 -8.75 9.24 -18.83
#